data_AF-A0A256ZGB3-F1
#
_entry.id   AF-A0A256ZGB3-F1
#
_cell.length_a   1.000
_cell.length_b   1.000
_cell.length_c   1.000
_cell.angle_alpha   90.00
_cell.angle_beta   90.00
_cell.angle_gamma   90.00
#
_symmetry.space_group_name_H-M   'P 1'
#
loop_
_entity.id
_entity.type
_entity.pdbx_description
1 polymer ?
#
loop_
_entity_poly.entity_id
_entity_poly.type
_entity_poly.pdbx_seq_one_letter_code
_entity_poly.pdbx_strand_id
1 'polypeptide(L)'
;MTLRYNLLFILLFMVAISLSLASLGRRVVVDDGVIILEYGYPKPLLKYRITGIVEVFDINELSRGKLVKYFKSLLTPFIIIMVLPVIYVIVRGIYPSPTYITLMTVPIAMGVSLLLYFMFTAPSYRKFLRCSFTVTAIVYISLLALIIGYYYGNIYGRIDLLVALIGTSLIVLCIALPFLARQNHIIIIVDENGSHYAVGTHGEEVAKAFIKTIIKTIQENIGDTWE
;
A
#
# COMPACT_ATOMS: atom_id res chain seq x y z
N MET A 1 -24.49 19.13 -21.28
CA MET A 1 -23.31 18.23 -21.15
C MET A 1 -22.94 17.97 -19.68
N THR A 2 -22.93 19.00 -18.83
CA THR A 2 -22.66 18.95 -17.38
C THR A 2 -23.49 17.94 -16.55
N LEU A 3 -24.77 17.74 -16.86
CA LEU A 3 -25.63 16.81 -16.10
C LEU A 3 -25.20 15.33 -16.22
N ARG A 4 -24.71 14.91 -17.41
CA ARG A 4 -24.22 13.54 -17.64
C ARG A 4 -22.92 13.25 -16.88
N TYR A 5 -22.01 14.23 -16.81
CA TYR A 5 -20.76 14.11 -16.06
C TYR A 5 -21.01 14.02 -14.55
N ASN A 6 -21.96 14.81 -14.03
CA ASN A 6 -22.33 14.76 -12.62
C ASN A 6 -22.93 13.41 -12.22
N LEU A 7 -23.79 12.85 -13.07
CA LEU A 7 -24.44 11.56 -12.80
C LEU A 7 -23.44 10.39 -12.86
N LEU A 8 -22.51 10.42 -13.82
CA LEU A 8 -21.40 9.46 -13.90
C LEU A 8 -20.48 9.54 -12.68
N PHE A 9 -20.16 10.76 -12.22
CA PHE A 9 -19.30 10.98 -11.05
C PHE A 9 -19.94 10.43 -9.76
N ILE A 10 -21.23 10.70 -9.55
CA ILE A 10 -21.97 10.16 -8.40
C ILE A 10 -21.99 8.62 -8.44
N LEU A 11 -22.20 8.04 -9.62
CA LEU A 11 -22.23 6.59 -9.78
C LEU A 11 -20.87 5.96 -9.48
N LEU A 12 -19.78 6.53 -10.00
CA LEU A 12 -18.41 6.10 -9.70
C LEU A 12 -18.09 6.22 -8.21
N PHE A 13 -18.53 7.31 -7.56
CA PHE A 13 -18.34 7.52 -6.13
C PHE A 13 -19.05 6.46 -5.29
N MET A 14 -20.31 6.14 -5.63
CA MET A 14 -21.08 5.10 -4.93
C MET A 14 -20.51 3.70 -5.16
N VAL A 15 -20.02 3.42 -6.37
CA VAL A 15 -19.29 2.16 -6.68
C VAL A 15 -18.01 2.07 -5.86
N ALA A 16 -17.24 3.16 -5.75
CA ALA A 16 -16.02 3.20 -4.96
C ALA A 16 -16.29 2.97 -3.47
N ILE A 17 -17.34 3.59 -2.90
CA ILE A 17 -17.75 3.35 -1.51
C ILE A 17 -18.14 1.89 -1.32
N SER A 18 -18.96 1.35 -2.23
CA SER A 18 -19.47 -0.01 -2.13
C SER A 18 -18.34 -1.05 -2.22
N LEU A 19 -17.40 -0.87 -3.15
CA LEU A 19 -16.19 -1.69 -3.26
C LEU A 19 -15.30 -1.57 -2.02
N SER A 20 -15.14 -0.36 -1.47
CA SER A 20 -14.38 -0.13 -0.24
C SER A 20 -15.01 -0.88 0.94
N LEU A 21 -16.33 -0.79 1.10
CA LEU A 21 -17.06 -1.49 2.17
C LEU A 21 -17.01 -3.02 2.01
N ALA A 22 -17.06 -3.51 0.77
CA ALA A 22 -16.93 -4.94 0.48
C ALA A 22 -15.51 -5.48 0.75
N SER A 23 -14.49 -4.65 0.56
CA SER A 23 -13.08 -4.99 0.75
C SER A 23 -12.60 -4.92 2.20
N LEU A 24 -13.40 -4.40 3.13
CA LEU A 24 -13.01 -4.29 4.54
C LEU A 24 -12.94 -5.68 5.17
N GLY A 25 -11.78 -6.04 5.72
CA GLY A 25 -11.62 -7.24 6.55
C GLY A 25 -12.41 -7.10 7.84
N ARG A 26 -13.30 -8.05 8.12
CA ARG A 26 -14.20 -8.03 9.28
C ARG A 26 -13.72 -8.93 10.40
N ARG A 27 -13.50 -10.21 10.08
CA ARG A 27 -13.19 -11.24 11.10
C ARG A 27 -12.28 -12.30 10.51
N VAL A 28 -11.43 -12.83 11.37
CA VAL A 28 -10.66 -14.05 11.10
C VAL A 28 -11.09 -15.09 12.10
N VAL A 29 -11.50 -16.26 11.62
CA VAL A 29 -11.88 -17.41 12.43
C VAL A 29 -10.90 -18.54 12.11
N VAL A 30 -10.34 -19.16 13.15
CA VAL A 30 -9.49 -20.34 13.03
C VAL A 30 -10.31 -21.49 13.58
N ASP A 31 -10.63 -22.47 12.73
CA ASP A 31 -11.51 -23.59 13.06
C ASP A 31 -11.01 -24.84 12.33
N ASP A 32 -10.77 -25.94 13.06
CA ASP A 32 -10.35 -27.24 12.52
C ASP A 32 -9.21 -27.19 11.47
N GLY A 33 -8.16 -26.42 11.73
CA GLY A 33 -7.01 -26.26 10.81
C GLY A 33 -7.26 -25.35 9.61
N VAL A 34 -8.45 -24.78 9.50
CA VAL A 34 -8.85 -23.87 8.43
C VAL A 34 -8.88 -22.45 8.96
N ILE A 35 -8.28 -21.51 8.22
CA ILE A 35 -8.42 -20.08 8.50
C ILE A 35 -9.48 -19.51 7.56
N ILE A 36 -10.56 -18.96 8.15
CA ILE A 36 -11.65 -18.32 7.43
C ILE A 36 -11.51 -16.80 7.57
N LEU A 37 -11.21 -16.14 6.45
CA LEU A 37 -11.18 -14.69 6.33
C LEU A 37 -12.55 -14.19 5.87
N GLU A 38 -13.21 -13.39 6.70
CA GLU A 38 -14.49 -12.75 6.39
C GLU A 38 -14.28 -11.29 6.00
N TYR A 39 -14.75 -10.91 4.82
CA TYR A 39 -14.72 -9.54 4.29
C TYR A 39 -16.13 -9.00 4.09
N GLY A 40 -16.30 -7.70 4.31
CA GLY A 40 -17.53 -6.96 4.10
C GLY A 40 -18.09 -6.30 5.36
N TYR A 41 -18.60 -5.08 5.17
CA TYR A 41 -19.30 -4.29 6.17
C TYR A 41 -20.68 -3.84 5.64
N PRO A 42 -21.78 -3.90 6.41
CA PRO A 42 -21.88 -4.34 7.81
C PRO A 42 -22.17 -5.84 7.99
N LYS A 43 -22.34 -6.62 6.92
CA LYS A 43 -22.49 -8.09 6.92
C LYS A 43 -21.34 -8.72 6.11
N PRO A 44 -20.86 -9.93 6.46
CA PRO A 44 -19.83 -10.58 5.67
C PRO A 44 -20.41 -10.93 4.30
N LEU A 45 -19.80 -10.39 3.25
CA LEU A 45 -20.20 -10.64 1.86
C LEU A 45 -19.32 -11.72 1.22
N LEU A 46 -18.04 -11.74 1.60
CA LEU A 46 -17.03 -12.63 1.05
C LEU A 46 -16.40 -13.42 2.19
N LYS A 47 -16.34 -14.75 2.02
CA LYS A 47 -15.63 -15.64 2.94
C LYS A 47 -14.59 -16.40 2.14
N TYR A 48 -13.35 -16.34 2.61
CA TYR A 48 -12.24 -17.04 1.98
C TYR A 48 -11.68 -18.06 2.96
N ARG A 49 -11.64 -19.33 2.55
CA ARG A 49 -11.11 -20.43 3.36
C ARG A 49 -9.69 -20.73 2.92
N ILE A 50 -8.78 -20.78 3.88
CA ILE A 50 -7.37 -21.11 3.67
C ILE A 50 -7.12 -22.45 4.36
N THR A 51 -6.62 -23.41 3.59
CA THR A 51 -6.26 -24.76 4.01
C THR A 51 -4.77 -25.00 3.71
N GLY A 52 -4.15 -25.99 4.33
CA GLY A 52 -2.76 -26.35 4.02
C GLY A 52 -1.77 -25.23 4.35
N ILE A 53 -1.70 -24.81 5.60
CA ILE A 53 -0.86 -23.68 6.02
C ILE A 53 0.58 -24.17 6.20
N VAL A 54 1.50 -23.64 5.39
CA VAL A 54 2.93 -24.01 5.41
C VAL A 54 3.75 -23.08 6.29
N GLU A 55 3.51 -21.76 6.18
CA GLU A 55 4.24 -20.77 6.96
C GLU A 55 3.30 -19.71 7.55
N VAL A 56 3.58 -19.32 8.79
CA VAL A 56 2.96 -18.17 9.46
C VAL A 56 4.04 -17.33 10.10
N PHE A 57 4.05 -16.01 9.84
CA PHE A 57 5.03 -15.11 10.43
C PHE A 57 4.52 -13.68 10.55
N ASP A 58 4.99 -12.95 11.58
CA ASP A 58 4.74 -11.51 11.72
C ASP A 58 5.70 -10.72 10.84
N ILE A 59 5.15 -9.85 9.98
CA ILE A 59 5.89 -8.94 9.12
C ILE A 59 6.84 -8.03 9.92
N ASN A 60 6.48 -7.68 11.15
CA ASN A 60 7.30 -6.80 11.96
C ASN A 60 8.58 -7.46 12.48
N GLU A 61 8.60 -8.78 12.58
CA GLU A 61 9.76 -9.58 13.04
C GLU A 61 10.57 -10.17 11.88
N LEU A 62 10.27 -9.79 10.63
CA LEU A 62 10.98 -10.28 9.47
C LEU A 62 12.47 -9.87 9.44
N SER A 63 13.35 -10.85 9.25
CA SER A 63 14.77 -10.62 8.95
C SER A 63 14.98 -10.05 7.54
N ARG A 64 16.09 -9.32 7.33
CA ARG A 64 16.42 -8.54 6.12
C ARG A 64 16.18 -9.28 4.78
N GLY A 65 16.45 -10.58 4.72
CA GLY A 65 16.35 -11.37 3.48
C GLY A 65 14.92 -11.70 3.03
N LYS A 66 13.97 -11.84 3.96
CA LYS A 66 12.58 -12.16 3.61
C LYS A 66 11.81 -10.94 3.11
N LEU A 67 12.27 -9.71 3.42
CA LEU A 67 11.59 -8.48 3.02
C LEU A 67 11.58 -8.33 1.49
N VAL A 68 12.72 -8.54 0.84
CA VAL A 68 12.83 -8.42 -0.63
C VAL A 68 11.94 -9.43 -1.36
N LYS A 69 11.86 -10.67 -0.84
CA LYS A 69 11.07 -11.76 -1.44
C LYS A 69 9.58 -11.40 -1.52
N TYR A 70 9.03 -10.87 -0.44
CA TYR A 70 7.59 -10.63 -0.31
C TYR A 70 7.16 -9.21 -0.70
N PHE A 71 8.04 -8.21 -0.62
CA PHE A 71 7.67 -6.79 -0.70
C PHE A 71 8.10 -6.08 -1.99
N LYS A 72 8.65 -6.80 -2.98
CA LYS A 72 9.02 -6.21 -4.28
C LYS A 72 7.85 -5.50 -4.98
N SER A 73 6.63 -6.04 -4.87
CA SER A 73 5.43 -5.45 -5.47
C SER A 73 4.95 -4.19 -4.74
N LEU A 74 5.31 -4.04 -3.46
CA LEU A 74 5.00 -2.85 -2.67
C LEU A 74 5.85 -1.65 -3.05
N LEU A 75 6.95 -1.84 -3.78
CA LEU A 75 7.74 -0.76 -4.36
C LEU A 75 7.03 -0.08 -5.53
N THR A 76 6.24 -0.84 -6.29
CA THR A 76 5.48 -0.36 -7.46
C THR A 76 4.60 0.87 -7.17
N PRO A 77 3.70 0.87 -6.16
CA PRO A 77 2.88 2.04 -5.87
C PRO A 77 3.70 3.28 -5.49
N PHE A 78 4.83 3.13 -4.78
CA PHE A 78 5.71 4.27 -4.46
C PHE A 78 6.33 4.88 -5.72
N ILE A 79 6.81 4.03 -6.65
CA ILE A 79 7.36 4.49 -7.93
C ILE A 79 6.27 5.20 -8.74
N ILE A 80 5.06 4.63 -8.83
CA ILE A 80 3.95 5.25 -9.56
C ILE A 80 3.65 6.65 -9.00
N ILE A 81 3.59 6.80 -7.67
CA ILE A 81 3.35 8.10 -7.03
C ILE A 81 4.47 9.10 -7.38
N MET A 82 5.74 8.68 -7.35
CA MET A 82 6.87 9.54 -7.73
C MET A 82 6.80 10.01 -9.19
N VAL A 83 6.34 9.15 -10.10
CA VAL A 83 6.33 9.42 -11.55
C VAL A 83 5.05 10.14 -12.00
N LEU A 84 3.96 10.06 -11.22
CA LEU A 84 2.67 10.67 -11.52
C LEU A 84 2.75 12.15 -11.95
N PRO A 85 3.52 13.03 -11.27
CA PRO A 85 3.63 14.43 -11.66
C PRO A 85 4.22 14.61 -13.07
N VAL A 86 5.17 13.76 -13.46
CA VAL A 86 5.79 13.79 -14.79
C VAL A 86 4.81 13.29 -15.85
N ILE A 87 4.08 12.21 -15.56
CA ILE A 87 3.01 11.72 -16.44
C ILE A 87 1.97 12.81 -16.68
N TYR A 88 1.57 13.54 -15.64
CA TYR A 88 0.61 14.64 -15.75
C TYR A 88 1.08 15.73 -16.72
N VAL A 89 2.35 16.14 -16.62
CA VAL A 89 2.95 17.13 -17.53
C VAL A 89 2.96 16.65 -18.99
N ILE A 90 3.33 15.38 -19.22
CA ILE A 90 3.35 14.77 -20.56
C ILE A 90 1.94 14.71 -21.16
N VAL A 91 0.95 14.23 -20.40
CA VAL A 91 -0.45 14.10 -20.86
C VAL A 91 -1.08 15.46 -21.16
N ARG A 92 -0.70 16.51 -20.42
CA ARG A 92 -1.11 17.89 -20.70
C ARG A 92 -0.52 18.46 -22.00
N GLY A 93 0.41 17.75 -22.65
CA GLY A 93 1.07 18.20 -23.89
C GLY A 93 2.01 19.39 -23.67
N ILE A 94 2.33 19.71 -22.41
CA ILE A 94 3.22 20.80 -22.05
C ILE A 94 4.60 20.18 -21.91
N TYR A 95 5.37 20.19 -22.99
CA TYR A 95 6.75 19.71 -22.98
C TYR A 95 7.62 20.79 -22.32
N PRO A 96 8.10 20.58 -21.10
CA PRO A 96 8.96 21.56 -20.46
C PRO A 96 10.30 21.56 -21.22
N SER A 97 11.05 22.66 -21.16
CA SER A 97 12.34 22.73 -21.85
C SER A 97 13.25 21.56 -21.40
N PRO A 98 14.21 21.11 -22.24
CA PRO A 98 15.05 19.95 -21.92
C PRO A 98 15.70 20.03 -20.52
N THR A 99 16.02 21.23 -20.06
CA THR A 99 16.57 21.49 -18.72
C THR A 99 15.62 21.09 -17.59
N TYR A 100 14.31 21.33 -17.72
CA TYR A 100 13.30 20.95 -16.72
C TYR A 100 13.04 19.44 -16.72
N ILE A 101 13.19 18.76 -17.87
CA ILE A 101 13.08 17.29 -17.93
C ILE A 101 14.18 16.66 -17.07
N THR A 102 15.43 17.14 -17.18
CA THR A 102 16.53 16.70 -16.32
C THR A 102 16.25 17.00 -14.85
N LEU A 103 15.74 18.20 -14.55
CA LEU A 103 15.42 18.61 -13.18
C LEU A 103 14.30 17.78 -12.53
N MET A 104 13.34 17.26 -13.33
CA MET A 104 12.27 16.38 -12.87
C MET A 104 12.70 14.91 -12.76
N THR A 105 13.58 14.44 -13.64
CA THR A 105 14.00 13.02 -13.67
C THR A 105 15.01 12.67 -12.59
N VAL A 106 15.90 13.60 -12.22
CA VAL A 106 16.93 13.37 -11.19
C VAL A 106 16.32 13.02 -9.82
N PRO A 107 15.35 13.78 -9.26
CA PRO A 107 14.71 13.44 -8.00
C PRO A 107 14.02 12.07 -8.02
N ILE A 108 13.41 11.69 -9.14
CA ILE A 108 12.78 10.37 -9.31
C ILE A 108 13.84 9.27 -9.26
N ALA A 109 14.92 9.40 -10.03
CA ALA A 109 16.00 8.41 -10.06
C ALA A 109 16.65 8.25 -8.68
N MET A 110 16.89 9.36 -7.97
CA MET A 110 17.39 9.34 -6.59
C MET A 110 16.40 8.68 -5.64
N GLY A 111 15.10 9.01 -5.75
CA GLY A 111 14.03 8.43 -4.95
C GLY A 111 13.93 6.91 -5.11
N VAL A 112 13.90 6.43 -6.35
CA VAL A 112 13.86 5.00 -6.67
C VAL A 112 15.11 4.29 -6.15
N SER A 113 16.29 4.89 -6.32
CA SER A 113 17.56 4.34 -5.80
C SER A 113 17.54 4.23 -4.27
N LEU A 114 17.04 5.24 -3.57
CA LEU A 114 16.88 5.20 -2.11
C LEU A 114 15.86 4.13 -1.68
N LEU A 115 14.74 3.99 -2.39
CA LEU A 115 13.75 2.96 -2.10
C LEU A 115 14.34 1.55 -2.23
N LEU A 116 15.10 1.30 -3.30
CA LEU A 116 15.80 0.05 -3.49
C LEU A 116 16.82 -0.18 -2.37
N TYR A 117 17.64 0.83 -2.07
CA TYR A 117 18.61 0.76 -0.97
C TYR A 117 17.94 0.40 0.37
N PHE A 118 16.82 1.03 0.70
CA PHE A 118 16.08 0.73 1.92
C PHE A 118 15.43 -0.66 1.88
N MET A 119 14.96 -1.13 0.72
CA MET A 119 14.42 -2.48 0.61
C MET A 119 15.48 -3.55 0.93
N PHE A 120 16.74 -3.33 0.52
CA PHE A 120 17.83 -4.27 0.79
C PHE A 120 18.47 -4.09 2.18
N THR A 121 18.46 -2.89 2.74
CA THR A 121 19.24 -2.56 3.95
C THR A 121 18.39 -2.43 5.22
N ALA A 122 17.08 -2.22 5.09
CA ALA A 122 16.23 -1.97 6.26
C ALA A 122 16.18 -3.19 7.20
N PRO A 123 16.42 -2.99 8.51
CA PRO A 123 16.41 -4.07 9.49
C PRO A 123 15.01 -4.59 9.83
N SER A 124 13.95 -3.83 9.52
CA SER A 124 12.57 -4.21 9.78
C SER A 124 11.61 -3.57 8.79
N TYR A 125 10.45 -4.20 8.60
CA TYR A 125 9.40 -3.70 7.71
C TYR A 125 8.90 -2.31 8.09
N ARG A 126 8.71 -2.03 9.39
CA ARG A 126 8.28 -0.71 9.85
C ARG A 126 9.27 0.38 9.48
N LYS A 127 10.58 0.09 9.60
CA LYS A 127 11.63 1.04 9.25
C LYS A 127 11.69 1.23 7.74
N PHE A 128 11.56 0.16 6.96
CA PHE A 128 11.43 0.22 5.51
C PHE A 128 10.25 1.11 5.10
N LEU A 129 9.03 0.82 5.55
CA LEU A 129 7.85 1.61 5.20
C LEU A 129 8.04 3.09 5.55
N ARG A 130 8.49 3.39 6.78
CA ARG A 130 8.69 4.79 7.20
C ARG A 130 9.67 5.51 6.27
N CYS A 131 10.84 4.92 6.01
CA CYS A 131 11.82 5.50 5.10
C CYS A 131 11.26 5.64 3.68
N SER A 132 10.58 4.62 3.17
CA SER A 132 9.99 4.64 1.83
C SER A 132 8.92 5.71 1.67
N PHE A 133 8.04 5.89 2.66
CA PHE A 133 7.06 6.97 2.69
C PHE A 133 7.73 8.35 2.74
N THR A 134 8.73 8.52 3.60
CA THR A 134 9.47 9.80 3.70
C THR A 134 10.17 10.15 2.39
N VAL A 135 10.87 9.21 1.76
CA VAL A 135 11.53 9.43 0.47
C VAL A 135 10.50 9.77 -0.61
N THR A 136 9.42 9.00 -0.69
CA THR A 136 8.34 9.24 -1.66
C THR A 136 7.73 10.62 -1.49
N ALA A 137 7.44 11.02 -0.24
CA ALA A 137 6.88 12.34 0.06
C ALA A 137 7.84 13.48 -0.32
N ILE A 138 9.13 13.35 0.01
CA ILE A 138 10.14 14.37 -0.33
C ILE A 138 10.23 14.53 -1.85
N VAL A 139 10.42 13.44 -2.59
CA VAL A 139 10.53 13.46 -4.06
C VAL A 139 9.28 14.07 -4.67
N TYR A 140 8.10 13.66 -4.21
CA TYR A 140 6.82 14.15 -4.71
C TYR A 140 6.63 15.66 -4.44
N ILE A 141 6.94 16.14 -3.23
CA ILE A 141 6.87 17.56 -2.88
C ILE A 141 7.85 18.39 -3.72
N SER A 142 9.08 17.89 -3.92
CA SER A 142 10.07 18.56 -4.77
C SER A 142 9.57 18.68 -6.22
N LEU A 143 8.99 17.62 -6.77
CA LEU A 143 8.41 17.64 -8.12
C LEU A 143 7.22 18.59 -8.23
N LEU A 144 6.32 18.60 -7.24
CA LEU A 144 5.21 19.53 -7.19
C LEU A 144 5.68 20.98 -7.15
N ALA A 145 6.65 21.31 -6.30
CA ALA A 145 7.20 22.66 -6.21
C ALA A 145 7.80 23.12 -7.55
N LEU A 146 8.50 22.22 -8.24
CA LEU A 146 9.10 22.46 -9.54
C LEU A 146 8.04 22.69 -10.63
N ILE A 147 6.98 21.88 -10.64
CA ILE A 147 5.84 22.03 -11.55
C ILE A 147 5.09 23.34 -11.27
N ILE A 148 4.78 23.64 -10.01
CA ILE A 148 4.11 24.89 -9.61
C ILE A 148 4.96 26.10 -10.02
N GLY A 149 6.27 26.07 -9.76
CA GLY A 149 7.20 27.13 -10.18
C GLY A 149 7.22 27.33 -11.69
N TYR A 150 7.22 26.24 -12.46
CA TYR A 150 7.12 26.29 -13.92
C TYR A 150 5.79 26.92 -14.39
N TYR A 151 4.65 26.47 -13.85
CA TYR A 151 3.34 27.03 -14.20
C TYR A 151 3.21 28.51 -13.81
N TYR A 152 3.71 28.88 -12.63
CA TYR A 152 3.66 30.26 -12.15
C TYR A 152 4.52 31.20 -13.01
N GLY A 153 5.66 30.73 -13.50
CA GLY A 153 6.54 31.49 -14.39
C GLY A 153 6.00 31.66 -15.82
N ASN A 154 5.24 30.68 -16.33
CA ASN A 154 4.73 30.69 -17.71
C ASN A 154 3.30 31.24 -17.85
N ILE A 155 2.47 31.13 -16.81
CA ILE A 155 1.06 31.53 -16.83
C ILE A 155 0.81 32.34 -15.56
N TYR A 156 0.92 33.66 -15.65
CA TYR A 156 0.63 34.60 -14.56
C TYR A 156 -0.63 34.18 -13.76
N GLY A 157 -0.42 33.62 -12.56
CA GLY A 157 -1.41 33.56 -11.48
C GLY A 157 -2.48 32.47 -11.53
N ARG A 158 -2.49 31.51 -12.46
CA ARG A 158 -3.44 30.38 -12.41
C ARG A 158 -2.76 29.05 -12.07
N ILE A 159 -2.70 28.75 -10.78
CA ILE A 159 -2.50 27.38 -10.32
C ILE A 159 -3.77 26.62 -10.69
N ASP A 160 -3.64 25.61 -11.55
CA ASP A 160 -4.74 24.72 -11.87
C ASP A 160 -5.21 24.03 -10.60
N LEU A 161 -6.46 24.28 -10.18
CA LEU A 161 -7.03 23.82 -8.91
C LEU A 161 -6.94 22.29 -8.79
N LEU A 162 -6.95 21.58 -9.92
CA LEU A 162 -6.74 20.14 -10.02
C LEU A 162 -5.33 19.71 -9.58
N VAL A 163 -4.29 20.45 -9.95
CA VAL A 163 -2.90 20.15 -9.56
C VAL A 163 -2.73 20.33 -8.05
N ALA A 164 -3.33 21.38 -7.49
CA ALA A 164 -3.31 21.61 -6.05
C ALA A 164 -4.09 20.52 -5.27
N LEU A 165 -5.23 20.08 -5.81
CA LEU A 165 -6.10 19.09 -5.16
C LEU A 165 -5.53 17.65 -5.26
N ILE A 166 -4.93 17.29 -6.40
CA ILE A 166 -4.16 16.05 -6.56
C ILE A 166 -2.90 16.07 -5.68
N GLY A 167 -2.20 17.21 -5.64
CA GLY A 167 -1.01 17.39 -4.82
C GLY A 167 -1.29 17.22 -3.32
N THR A 168 -2.30 17.89 -2.81
CA THR A 168 -2.68 17.84 -1.38
C THR A 168 -3.26 16.49 -0.97
N SER A 169 -4.12 15.87 -1.79
CA SER A 169 -4.68 14.54 -1.49
C SER A 169 -3.62 13.44 -1.42
N LEU A 170 -2.61 13.47 -2.31
CA LEU A 170 -1.49 12.53 -2.28
C LEU A 170 -0.55 12.77 -1.09
N ILE A 171 -0.30 14.02 -0.71
CA ILE A 171 0.46 14.35 0.50
C ILE A 171 -0.24 13.80 1.75
N VAL A 172 -1.56 14.00 1.86
CA VAL A 172 -2.36 13.45 2.96
C VAL A 172 -2.29 11.92 2.97
N LEU A 173 -2.37 11.27 1.81
CA LEU A 173 -2.25 9.82 1.70
C LEU A 173 -0.86 9.30 2.14
N CYS A 174 0.21 10.00 1.73
CA CYS A 174 1.59 9.67 2.12
C CYS A 174 1.86 9.83 3.63
N ILE A 175 1.14 10.72 4.32
CA ILE A 175 1.24 10.92 5.78
C ILE A 175 0.35 9.92 6.53
N ALA A 176 -0.87 9.66 6.04
CA ALA A 176 -1.85 8.81 6.70
C ALA A 176 -1.45 7.33 6.70
N LEU A 177 -0.91 6.81 5.60
CA LEU A 177 -0.53 5.40 5.46
C LEU A 177 0.53 4.92 6.48
N PRO A 178 1.66 5.63 6.71
CA PRO A 178 2.63 5.22 7.73
C PRO A 178 2.08 5.38 9.16
N PHE A 179 1.13 6.28 9.39
CA PHE A 179 0.45 6.41 10.68
C PHE A 179 -0.46 5.20 10.95
N LEU A 180 -1.24 4.77 9.95
CA LEU A 180 -2.08 3.57 10.00
C LEU A 180 -1.24 2.28 10.12
N ALA A 181 -0.11 2.20 9.42
CA ALA A 181 0.81 1.06 9.51
C ALA A 181 1.52 0.96 10.87
N ARG A 182 1.54 2.04 11.69
CA ARG A 182 2.21 2.06 12.99
C ARG A 182 1.45 1.28 14.07
N GLN A 183 0.13 1.20 13.97
CA GLN A 183 -0.71 0.64 15.03
C GLN A 183 -1.01 -0.86 14.88
N ASN A 184 -0.76 -1.43 13.70
CA ASN A 184 -1.20 -2.78 13.39
C ASN A 184 -0.01 -3.71 13.13
N HIS A 185 -0.02 -4.89 13.75
CA HIS A 185 0.82 -6.02 13.37
C HIS A 185 0.20 -6.71 12.15
N ILE A 186 1.01 -7.19 11.21
CA ILE A 186 0.49 -7.84 10.00
C ILE A 186 1.13 -9.21 9.92
N ILE A 187 0.31 -10.23 9.99
CA ILE A 187 0.71 -11.63 9.99
C ILE A 187 0.48 -12.16 8.58
N ILE A 188 1.53 -12.67 7.95
CA ILE A 188 1.42 -13.36 6.67
C ILE A 188 1.21 -14.84 6.93
N ILE A 189 0.23 -15.41 6.23
CA ILE A 189 -0.06 -16.83 6.14
C ILE A 189 0.24 -17.27 4.71
N VAL A 190 1.02 -18.34 4.56
CA VAL A 190 1.37 -18.94 3.27
C VAL A 190 0.74 -20.33 3.21
N ASP A 191 -0.04 -20.55 2.16
CA ASP A 191 -0.68 -21.83 1.82
C ASP A 191 0.29 -22.71 1.00
N GLU A 192 0.10 -24.03 1.01
CA GLU A 192 0.78 -25.05 0.17
C GLU A 192 0.81 -24.67 -1.31
N ASN A 193 -0.23 -24.00 -1.79
CA ASN A 193 -0.31 -23.50 -3.16
C ASN A 193 0.58 -22.27 -3.43
N GLY A 194 1.35 -21.81 -2.44
CA GLY A 194 2.17 -20.60 -2.52
C GLY A 194 1.35 -19.30 -2.53
N SER A 195 0.07 -19.35 -2.15
CA SER A 195 -0.79 -18.16 -2.01
C SER A 195 -0.50 -17.47 -0.68
N HIS A 196 -0.51 -16.13 -0.70
CA HIS A 196 -0.11 -15.30 0.44
C HIS A 196 -1.32 -14.50 0.95
N TYR A 197 -1.60 -14.62 2.24
CA TYR A 197 -2.71 -13.92 2.90
C TYR A 197 -2.16 -13.08 4.04
N ALA A 198 -2.69 -11.86 4.21
CA ALA A 198 -2.25 -10.94 5.26
C ALA A 198 -3.40 -10.66 6.23
N VAL A 199 -3.13 -10.86 7.52
CA VAL A 199 -4.08 -10.58 8.62
C VAL A 199 -3.51 -9.50 9.51
N GLY A 200 -4.24 -8.38 9.63
CA GLY A 200 -3.89 -7.30 10.55
C GLY A 200 -4.39 -7.60 11.97
N THR A 201 -3.53 -7.44 12.97
CA THR A 201 -3.86 -7.51 14.40
C THR A 201 -3.48 -6.22 15.11
N HIS A 202 -4.23 -5.83 16.15
CA HIS A 202 -3.93 -4.63 16.91
C HIS A 202 -3.05 -4.99 18.12
N GLY A 203 -1.76 -4.67 18.03
CA GLY A 203 -0.77 -4.94 19.08
C GLY A 203 -0.04 -6.29 18.97
N GLU A 204 1.15 -6.31 19.58
CA GLU A 204 2.09 -7.43 19.51
C GLU A 204 1.59 -8.68 20.26
N GLU A 205 0.97 -8.50 21.42
CA GLU A 205 0.46 -9.61 22.24
C GLU A 205 -0.64 -10.39 21.52
N VAL A 206 -1.56 -9.67 20.88
CA VAL A 206 -2.64 -10.26 20.07
C VAL A 206 -2.06 -10.98 18.85
N ALA A 207 -1.02 -10.42 18.24
CA ALA A 207 -0.33 -11.05 17.12
C ALA A 207 0.31 -12.40 17.53
N LYS A 208 1.06 -12.41 18.64
CA LYS A 208 1.70 -13.63 19.16
C LYS A 208 0.67 -14.67 19.60
N ALA A 209 -0.41 -14.25 20.26
CA ALA A 209 -1.50 -15.13 20.63
C ALA A 209 -2.13 -15.78 19.39
N PHE A 210 -2.41 -14.99 18.34
CA PHE A 210 -2.97 -15.49 17.09
C PHE A 210 -2.06 -16.49 16.38
N ILE A 211 -0.75 -16.20 16.27
CA ILE A 211 0.22 -17.14 15.69
C ILE A 211 0.25 -18.44 16.50
N LYS A 212 0.25 -18.36 17.84
CA LYS A 212 0.25 -19.55 18.70
C LYS A 212 -1.01 -20.39 18.52
N THR A 213 -2.18 -19.76 18.38
CA THR A 213 -3.44 -20.46 18.09
C THR A 213 -3.35 -21.20 16.76
N ILE A 214 -2.84 -20.56 15.70
CA ILE A 214 -2.71 -21.22 14.39
C ILE A 214 -1.75 -22.42 14.47
N ILE A 215 -0.57 -22.24 15.08
CA ILE A 215 0.41 -23.34 15.20
C ILE A 215 -0.18 -24.50 15.99
N LYS A 216 -0.86 -24.22 17.10
CA LYS A 216 -1.50 -25.26 17.92
C LYS A 216 -2.54 -26.04 17.11
N THR A 217 -3.43 -25.33 16.41
CA THR A 217 -4.48 -25.96 15.60
C THR A 217 -3.93 -26.76 14.42
N ILE A 218 -2.81 -26.33 13.81
CA ILE A 218 -2.13 -27.12 12.77
C ILE A 218 -1.51 -28.39 13.36
N GLN A 219 -0.88 -28.30 14.54
CA GLN A 219 -0.25 -29.44 15.21
C GLN A 219 -1.27 -30.49 15.64
N GLU A 220 -2.42 -30.07 16.19
CA GLU A 220 -3.51 -30.98 16.58
C GLU A 220 -4.05 -31.76 15.37
N ASN A 221 -4.23 -31.10 14.22
CA ASN A 221 -4.72 -31.74 13.00
C ASN A 221 -3.72 -32.72 12.36
N ILE A 222 -2.41 -32.49 12.55
CA ILE A 222 -1.37 -33.44 12.11
C ILE A 222 -1.32 -34.65 13.05
N GLY A 223 -1.59 -34.46 14.34
CA GLY A 223 -1.65 -35.54 15.34
C GLY A 223 -2.75 -36.58 15.04
N ASP A 224 -3.92 -36.13 14.59
CA ASP A 224 -5.08 -37.01 14.30
C ASP A 224 -4.95 -37.81 13.00
N THR A 225 -3.91 -37.57 12.18
CA THR A 225 -3.68 -38.33 10.93
C THR A 225 -2.79 -39.58 11.10
N TRP A 226 -2.36 -39.89 12.34
CA TRP A 226 -1.49 -41.03 12.65
C TRP A 226 -2.03 -41.98 13.73
N GLU A 227 -3.33 -41.94 14.02
CA GLU A 227 -4.05 -43.03 14.74
C GLU A 227 -4.97 -43.80 13.76
#